data_AF-A0A166AXF9-F1
#
_entry.id   AF-A0A166AXF9-F1
#
_cell.length_a   1.000
_cell.length_b   1.000
_cell.length_c   1.000
_cell.angle_alpha   90.00
_cell.angle_beta   90.00
_cell.angle_gamma   90.00
#
_symmetry.space_group_name_H-M   'P 1'
#
loop_
_entity.id
_entity.type
_entity.pdbx_description
1 polymer ?
#
loop_
_entity_poly.entity_id
_entity_poly.type
_entity_poly.pdbx_seq_one_letter_code
_entity_poly.pdbx_strand_id
1 'polypeptide(L)'
;MLRVIKSKDAALQRDGANDHKRETSGMEEFEKQIKFLKDPAFQSAARTFQDHLAAGYYAEAHVKKSEKFHTVLKNGTAHVPWKDDVWLETHPDEPNPPTSELGPLQSMTPSSAEASEKITLAVLAKKGVLREGDILSYRRTFRNRTVVVTWDFVLESIHPKSLTFVFAPTPQLPSSIRMPFPAPPEPPLQLLDVQRPSQIENVALDHDGRIEKSQKTATNAWKSFSVWRWTDDFLANIAPHLSDNPELIVGLGDKGGRESCGSLFYLRDSFVKET
;
A
#
# COMPACT_ATOMS: atom_id res chain seq x y z
N MET A 1 -8.78 15.67 103.83
CA MET A 1 -8.74 15.75 102.35
C MET A 1 -9.12 14.40 101.79
N LEU A 2 -10.36 14.25 101.30
CA LEU A 2 -10.89 13.04 100.69
C LEU A 2 -10.67 13.09 99.18
N ARG A 3 -10.18 12.01 98.57
CA ARG A 3 -10.35 11.74 97.13
C ARG A 3 -10.97 10.37 96.93
N VAL A 4 -12.20 10.41 96.44
CA VAL A 4 -13.01 9.30 95.94
C VAL A 4 -12.55 8.96 94.54
N ILE A 5 -12.33 7.68 94.23
CA ILE A 5 -12.27 7.19 92.85
C ILE A 5 -13.29 6.06 92.72
N LYS A 6 -14.27 6.26 91.84
CA LYS A 6 -15.42 5.39 91.59
C LYS A 6 -15.02 4.13 90.84
N SER A 7 -15.60 3.01 91.26
CA SER A 7 -15.72 1.76 90.49
C SER A 7 -16.51 2.00 89.20
N LYS A 8 -16.07 1.40 88.10
CA LYS A 8 -16.87 1.23 86.88
C LYS A 8 -16.92 -0.26 86.55
N ASP A 9 -18.09 -0.83 86.78
CA ASP A 9 -18.50 -2.13 86.27
C ASP A 9 -18.36 -2.14 84.74
N ALA A 10 -17.58 -3.08 84.21
CA ALA A 10 -17.53 -3.41 82.79
C ALA A 10 -18.25 -4.74 82.59
N ALA A 11 -19.53 -4.67 82.25
CA ALA A 11 -20.30 -5.81 81.77
C ALA A 11 -19.74 -6.25 80.41
N LEU A 12 -19.33 -7.51 80.32
CA LEU A 12 -19.05 -8.21 79.06
C LEU A 12 -20.37 -8.35 78.26
N GLN A 13 -20.50 -7.61 77.17
CA GLN A 13 -21.35 -7.98 76.04
C GLN A 13 -20.44 -8.42 74.88
N ARG A 14 -20.61 -9.68 74.45
CA ARG A 14 -19.89 -10.25 73.31
C ARG A 14 -20.48 -9.67 72.01
N ASP A 15 -19.66 -8.92 71.27
CA ASP A 15 -19.96 -8.39 69.94
C ASP A 15 -19.95 -9.51 68.88
N GLY A 16 -21.03 -10.29 68.78
CA GLY A 16 -21.23 -11.26 67.69
C GLY A 16 -21.64 -10.65 66.35
N ALA A 17 -21.91 -9.33 66.31
CA ALA A 17 -22.40 -8.65 65.11
C ALA A 17 -21.29 -8.08 64.20
N ASN A 18 -20.06 -7.97 64.71
CA ASN A 18 -18.96 -7.28 64.00
C ASN A 18 -18.10 -8.23 63.13
N ASP A 19 -18.05 -9.53 63.47
CA ASP A 19 -17.30 -10.52 62.69
C ASP A 19 -17.99 -10.87 61.37
N HIS A 20 -19.32 -11.06 61.37
CA HIS A 20 -20.06 -11.35 60.13
C HIS A 20 -20.01 -10.22 59.10
N LYS A 21 -19.86 -8.97 59.53
CA LYS A 21 -19.80 -7.80 58.63
C LYS A 21 -18.43 -7.65 57.95
N ARG A 22 -17.35 -8.13 58.59
CA ARG A 22 -16.00 -8.18 58.00
C ARG A 22 -15.86 -9.32 56.99
N GLU A 23 -16.45 -10.48 57.28
CA GLU A 23 -16.40 -11.64 56.37
C GLU A 23 -17.18 -11.41 55.06
N THR A 24 -18.35 -10.77 55.12
CA THR A 24 -19.15 -10.45 53.92
C THR A 24 -18.48 -9.40 53.03
N SER A 25 -17.77 -8.44 53.63
CA SER A 25 -17.03 -7.40 52.89
C SER A 25 -15.86 -7.98 52.10
N GLY A 26 -15.12 -8.94 52.67
CA GLY A 26 -14.00 -9.59 51.99
C GLY A 26 -14.45 -10.48 50.82
N MET A 27 -15.57 -11.18 50.97
CA MET A 27 -16.16 -12.01 49.92
C MET A 27 -16.63 -11.17 48.71
N GLU A 28 -17.29 -10.04 48.93
CA GLU A 28 -17.76 -9.16 47.84
C GLU A 28 -16.60 -8.52 47.05
N GLU A 29 -15.49 -8.22 47.72
CA GLU A 29 -14.30 -7.65 47.10
C GLU A 29 -13.55 -8.71 46.27
N PHE A 30 -13.47 -9.95 46.75
CA PHE A 30 -12.99 -11.11 45.98
C PHE A 30 -13.89 -11.41 44.78
N GLU A 31 -15.21 -11.34 44.92
CA GLU A 31 -16.13 -11.56 43.80
C GLU A 31 -15.97 -10.49 42.71
N LYS A 32 -15.74 -9.23 43.09
CA LYS A 32 -15.42 -8.16 42.12
C LYS A 32 -14.11 -8.45 41.39
N GLN A 33 -13.11 -9.00 42.08
CA GLN A 33 -11.85 -9.43 41.47
C GLN A 33 -12.02 -10.69 40.59
N ILE A 34 -12.98 -11.57 40.85
CA ILE A 34 -13.21 -12.75 39.99
C ILE A 34 -14.04 -12.39 38.75
N LYS A 35 -14.80 -11.29 38.78
CA LYS A 35 -15.61 -10.84 37.63
C LYS A 35 -14.76 -10.49 36.41
N PHE A 36 -13.52 -10.02 36.55
CA PHE A 36 -12.66 -9.76 35.38
C PHE A 36 -12.27 -11.06 34.66
N LEU A 37 -12.16 -12.19 35.35
CA LEU A 37 -11.87 -13.50 34.72
C LEU A 37 -13.04 -13.99 33.86
N LYS A 38 -14.24 -13.44 34.10
CA LYS A 38 -15.45 -13.71 33.31
C LYS A 38 -15.67 -12.66 32.21
N ASP A 39 -14.80 -11.66 32.09
CA ASP A 39 -14.85 -10.68 31.03
C ASP A 39 -14.64 -11.37 29.66
N PRO A 40 -15.53 -11.15 28.66
CA PRO A 40 -15.35 -11.67 27.32
C PRO A 40 -13.99 -11.33 26.70
N ALA A 41 -13.44 -10.14 27.00
CA ALA A 41 -12.12 -9.75 26.51
C ALA A 41 -11.02 -10.64 27.12
N PHE A 42 -11.06 -10.88 28.44
CA PHE A 42 -10.13 -11.77 29.11
C PHE A 42 -10.24 -13.23 28.61
N GLN A 43 -11.45 -13.73 28.42
CA GLN A 43 -11.66 -15.09 27.90
C GLN A 43 -11.15 -15.24 26.45
N SER A 44 -11.36 -14.22 25.61
CA SER A 44 -10.82 -14.21 24.25
C SER A 44 -9.28 -14.19 24.27
N ALA A 45 -8.68 -13.34 25.10
CA ALA A 45 -7.22 -13.28 25.26
C ALA A 45 -6.65 -14.62 25.77
N ALA A 46 -7.33 -15.28 26.72
CA ALA A 46 -6.93 -16.59 27.23
C ALA A 46 -6.99 -17.69 26.16
N ARG A 47 -8.02 -17.68 25.30
CA ARG A 47 -8.11 -18.62 24.15
C ARG A 47 -7.02 -18.34 23.13
N THR A 48 -6.82 -17.08 22.75
CA THR A 48 -5.73 -16.69 21.84
C THR A 48 -4.37 -17.07 22.41
N PHE A 49 -4.17 -16.93 23.72
CA PHE A 49 -2.95 -17.37 24.39
C PHE A 49 -2.75 -18.89 24.31
N GLN A 50 -3.81 -19.68 24.48
CA GLN A 50 -3.76 -21.13 24.28
C GLN A 50 -3.43 -21.49 22.82
N ASP A 51 -4.04 -20.80 21.86
CA ASP A 51 -3.76 -21.00 20.44
C ASP A 51 -2.30 -20.63 20.11
N HIS A 52 -1.78 -19.55 20.69
CA HIS A 52 -0.37 -19.15 20.55
C HIS A 52 0.59 -20.17 21.16
N LEU A 53 0.23 -20.82 22.26
CA LEU A 53 1.02 -21.92 22.83
C LEU A 53 1.01 -23.14 21.90
N ALA A 54 -0.15 -23.53 21.37
CA ALA A 54 -0.28 -24.66 20.45
C ALA A 54 0.45 -24.43 19.12
N ALA A 55 0.39 -23.20 18.60
CA ALA A 55 1.09 -22.79 17.39
C ALA A 55 2.61 -22.58 17.60
N GLY A 56 3.12 -22.68 18.83
CA GLY A 56 4.53 -22.48 19.13
C GLY A 56 5.01 -21.04 18.98
N TYR A 57 4.10 -20.06 19.11
CA TYR A 57 4.41 -18.63 18.94
C TYR A 57 5.45 -18.12 19.96
N TYR A 58 5.49 -18.74 21.14
CA TYR A 58 6.44 -18.47 22.21
C TYR A 58 7.68 -19.38 22.19
N ALA A 59 7.80 -20.27 21.20
CA ALA A 59 9.00 -21.08 21.06
C ALA A 59 10.21 -20.20 20.72
N GLU A 60 11.39 -20.58 21.22
CA GLU A 60 12.63 -19.81 21.00
C GLU A 60 12.93 -19.56 19.51
N ALA A 61 12.54 -20.50 18.64
CA ALA A 61 12.70 -20.35 17.19
C ALA A 61 11.87 -19.19 16.61
N HIS A 62 10.64 -19.00 17.11
CA HIS A 62 9.75 -17.93 16.66
C HIS A 62 10.18 -16.57 17.22
N VAL A 63 10.58 -16.52 18.51
CA VAL A 63 11.12 -15.32 19.15
C VAL A 63 12.36 -14.80 18.42
N LYS A 64 13.34 -15.69 18.15
CA LYS A 64 14.56 -15.33 17.39
C LYS A 64 14.24 -14.80 15.98
N LYS A 65 13.23 -15.35 15.32
CA LYS A 65 12.77 -14.89 13.99
C LYS A 65 12.15 -13.49 14.08
N SER A 66 11.33 -13.23 15.09
CA SER A 66 10.69 -11.93 15.33
C SER A 66 11.72 -10.85 15.69
N GLU A 67 12.69 -11.17 16.54
CA GLU A 67 13.79 -10.26 16.89
C GLU A 67 14.64 -9.91 15.68
N LYS A 68 15.01 -10.91 14.87
CA LYS A 68 15.71 -10.68 13.60
C LYS A 68 14.92 -9.73 12.70
N PHE A 69 13.60 -9.92 12.59
CA PHE A 69 12.75 -9.05 11.78
C PHE A 69 12.69 -7.61 12.34
N HIS A 70 12.54 -7.44 13.65
CA HIS A 70 12.55 -6.12 14.30
C HIS A 70 13.88 -5.39 14.12
N THR A 71 15.01 -6.09 14.27
CA THR A 71 16.34 -5.51 14.05
C THR A 71 16.51 -5.06 12.60
N VAL A 72 16.01 -5.86 11.66
CA VAL A 72 16.04 -5.54 10.23
C VAL A 72 15.18 -4.33 9.88
N LEU A 73 13.98 -4.21 10.47
CA LEU A 73 13.12 -3.02 10.31
C LEU A 73 13.76 -1.76 10.89
N LYS A 74 14.34 -1.85 12.10
CA LYS A 74 15.01 -0.71 12.75
C LYS A 74 16.22 -0.22 11.96
N ASN A 75 16.96 -1.12 11.34
CA ASN A 75 18.15 -0.78 10.56
C ASN A 75 17.81 -0.32 9.12
N GLY A 76 16.52 -0.32 8.73
CA GLY A 76 16.08 0.08 7.39
C GLY A 76 16.65 -0.78 6.25
N THR A 77 17.27 -1.92 6.56
CA THR A 77 18.10 -2.69 5.62
C THR A 77 17.29 -3.72 4.84
N ALA A 78 16.08 -4.07 5.28
CA ALA A 78 15.18 -4.87 4.45
C ALA A 78 13.87 -4.14 4.17
N HIS A 79 13.64 -3.96 2.88
CA HIS A 79 12.34 -3.76 2.31
C HIS A 79 11.65 -5.14 2.22
N VAL A 80 10.50 -5.31 2.87
CA VAL A 80 9.66 -6.49 2.62
C VAL A 80 9.08 -6.28 1.23
N PRO A 81 9.31 -7.18 0.26
CA PRO A 81 8.69 -7.06 -1.05
C PRO A 81 7.18 -6.96 -0.87
N TRP A 82 6.53 -6.10 -1.64
CA TRP A 82 5.08 -5.96 -1.54
C TRP A 82 4.44 -7.33 -1.78
N LYS A 83 3.39 -7.62 -1.01
CA LYS A 83 2.67 -8.90 -1.10
C LYS A 83 2.29 -9.23 -2.55
N ASP A 84 1.94 -8.21 -3.32
CA ASP A 84 1.56 -8.32 -4.72
C ASP A 84 2.75 -8.69 -5.63
N ASP A 85 3.96 -8.19 -5.34
CA ASP A 85 5.18 -8.53 -6.10
C ASP A 85 5.53 -10.02 -5.93
N VAL A 86 5.50 -10.52 -4.69
CA VAL A 86 5.74 -11.95 -4.39
C VAL A 86 4.65 -12.85 -4.97
N TRP A 87 3.41 -12.36 -4.99
CA TRP A 87 2.30 -13.07 -5.63
C TRP A 87 2.51 -13.20 -7.14
N LEU A 88 2.94 -12.13 -7.81
CA LEU A 88 3.23 -12.14 -9.25
C LEU A 88 4.41 -13.04 -9.62
N GLU A 89 5.40 -13.22 -8.72
CA GLU A 89 6.50 -14.16 -8.92
C GLU A 89 6.05 -15.62 -8.97
N THR A 90 5.08 -15.95 -8.11
CA THR A 90 4.55 -17.32 -7.91
C THR A 90 3.35 -17.63 -8.80
N HIS A 91 2.64 -16.61 -9.27
CA HIS A 91 1.48 -16.70 -10.15
C HIS A 91 1.71 -15.82 -11.38
N PRO A 92 2.57 -16.25 -12.33
CA PRO A 92 2.73 -15.52 -13.57
C PRO A 92 1.37 -15.43 -14.27
N ASP A 93 0.99 -14.25 -14.77
CA ASP A 93 -0.22 -14.07 -15.57
C ASP A 93 -0.24 -15.14 -16.67
N GLU A 94 -1.22 -16.05 -16.62
CA GLU A 94 -1.37 -17.01 -17.70
C GLU A 94 -1.57 -16.22 -19.00
N PRO A 95 -0.90 -16.65 -20.08
CA PRO A 95 -1.12 -16.07 -21.39
C PRO A 95 -2.60 -16.24 -21.73
N ASN A 96 -3.33 -15.13 -21.89
CA ASN A 96 -4.67 -15.18 -22.46
C ASN A 96 -4.60 -16.05 -23.73
N PRO A 97 -5.37 -17.15 -23.82
CA PRO A 97 -5.34 -17.99 -25.01
C PRO A 97 -5.71 -17.12 -26.22
N PRO A 98 -5.09 -17.37 -27.39
CA PRO A 98 -5.47 -16.69 -28.61
C PRO A 98 -6.97 -16.93 -28.84
N THR A 99 -7.73 -15.84 -28.92
CA THR A 99 -9.14 -15.85 -29.27
C THR A 99 -9.30 -16.46 -30.66
N SER A 100 -9.49 -17.78 -30.74
CA SER A 100 -10.08 -18.44 -31.89
C SER A 100 -10.60 -19.81 -31.48
N GLU A 101 -11.91 -19.93 -31.65
CA GLU A 101 -12.66 -21.16 -31.87
C GLU A 101 -12.66 -22.15 -30.70
N LEU A 102 -13.59 -21.99 -29.77
CA LEU A 102 -14.33 -23.09 -29.13
C LEU A 102 -15.50 -22.53 -28.30
N GLY A 103 -16.72 -22.66 -28.82
CA GLY A 103 -18.00 -22.84 -28.12
C GLY A 103 -18.48 -21.82 -27.05
N PRO A 104 -19.76 -21.40 -27.07
CA PRO A 104 -20.31 -20.51 -26.06
C PRO A 104 -20.63 -21.27 -24.76
N LEU A 105 -19.62 -21.44 -23.90
CA LEU A 105 -19.87 -21.66 -22.47
C LEU A 105 -19.83 -20.31 -21.77
N GLN A 106 -21.01 -19.84 -21.39
CA GLN A 106 -21.26 -18.60 -20.70
C GLN A 106 -20.45 -18.54 -19.38
N SER A 107 -19.30 -17.87 -19.40
CA SER A 107 -18.71 -17.33 -18.18
C SER A 107 -19.57 -16.14 -17.74
N MET A 108 -20.36 -16.32 -16.68
CA MET A 108 -21.20 -15.26 -16.09
C MET A 108 -20.40 -14.18 -15.33
N THR A 109 -19.22 -13.83 -15.80
CA THR A 109 -18.52 -12.62 -15.38
C THR A 109 -18.30 -11.78 -16.62
N PRO A 110 -18.83 -10.53 -16.68
CA PRO A 110 -18.52 -9.65 -17.79
C PRO A 110 -17.01 -9.47 -17.80
N SER A 111 -16.38 -9.96 -18.85
CA SER A 111 -14.96 -9.84 -19.09
C SER A 111 -14.57 -8.37 -18.93
N SER A 112 -13.72 -8.08 -17.95
CA SER A 112 -13.11 -6.76 -17.71
C SER A 112 -12.47 -6.19 -18.99
N ALA A 113 -12.19 -7.04 -20.00
CA ALA A 113 -11.71 -6.61 -21.31
C ALA A 113 -12.75 -5.81 -22.13
N GLU A 114 -14.04 -6.16 -22.11
CA GLU A 114 -15.06 -5.41 -22.88
C GLU A 114 -15.44 -4.09 -22.20
N ALA A 115 -15.40 -4.04 -20.86
CA ALA A 115 -15.51 -2.78 -20.12
C ALA A 115 -14.25 -1.90 -20.31
N SER A 116 -13.08 -2.51 -20.58
CA SER A 116 -11.81 -1.80 -20.76
C SER A 116 -11.69 -1.03 -22.07
N GLU A 117 -12.45 -1.39 -23.11
CA GLU A 117 -12.42 -0.66 -24.39
C GLU A 117 -13.14 0.68 -24.33
N LYS A 118 -14.07 0.87 -23.38
CA LYS A 118 -14.89 2.09 -23.27
C LYS A 118 -14.22 3.21 -22.49
N ILE A 119 -13.23 2.90 -21.67
CA ILE A 119 -12.61 3.88 -20.76
C ILE A 119 -11.30 4.34 -21.38
N THR A 120 -11.28 5.58 -21.86
CA THR A 120 -10.08 6.23 -22.39
C THR A 120 -9.29 6.92 -21.27
N LEU A 121 -8.00 7.15 -21.50
CA LEU A 121 -7.15 7.90 -20.56
C LEU A 121 -7.71 9.30 -20.26
N ALA A 122 -8.33 9.94 -21.26
CA ALA A 122 -9.00 11.23 -21.10
C ALA A 122 -10.16 11.19 -20.08
N VAL A 123 -10.86 10.06 -19.95
CA VAL A 123 -11.91 9.90 -18.93
C VAL A 123 -11.31 9.83 -17.52
N LEU A 124 -10.17 9.15 -17.35
CA LEU A 124 -9.46 9.10 -16.07
C LEU A 124 -8.92 10.46 -15.65
N ALA A 125 -8.41 11.24 -16.61
CA ALA A 125 -7.99 12.62 -16.36
C ALA A 125 -9.18 13.52 -15.97
N LYS A 126 -10.33 13.41 -16.65
CA LYS A 126 -11.55 14.15 -16.28
C LYS A 126 -12.06 13.81 -14.89
N LYS A 127 -11.91 12.55 -14.45
CA LYS A 127 -12.25 12.11 -13.09
C LYS A 127 -11.19 12.48 -12.06
N GLY A 128 -10.09 13.15 -12.44
CA GLY A 128 -9.02 13.58 -11.55
C GLY A 128 -8.07 12.45 -11.11
N VAL A 129 -8.16 11.28 -11.73
CA VAL A 129 -7.31 10.11 -11.46
C VAL A 129 -5.91 10.35 -11.98
N LEU A 130 -5.79 11.00 -13.14
CA LEU A 130 -4.52 11.45 -13.72
C LEU A 130 -4.48 12.98 -13.68
N ARG A 131 -3.33 13.54 -13.29
CA ARG A 131 -3.08 14.96 -13.13
C ARG A 131 -1.79 15.35 -13.87
N GLU A 132 -1.72 16.59 -14.30
CA GLU A 132 -0.49 17.16 -14.86
C GLU A 132 0.65 17.05 -13.84
N GLY A 133 1.82 16.63 -14.30
CA GLY A 133 2.99 16.32 -13.49
C GLY A 133 3.09 14.87 -12.99
N ASP A 134 2.06 14.04 -13.15
CA ASP A 134 2.12 12.62 -12.81
C ASP A 134 3.13 11.85 -13.69
N ILE A 135 3.81 10.85 -13.13
CA ILE A 135 4.63 9.90 -13.89
C ILE A 135 3.86 8.59 -14.11
N LEU A 136 3.73 8.18 -15.36
CA LEU A 136 3.38 6.81 -15.72
C LEU A 136 4.66 6.00 -15.89
N SER A 137 4.91 5.09 -14.95
CA SER A 137 6.02 4.15 -15.04
C SER A 137 5.54 2.83 -15.62
N TYR A 138 6.04 2.52 -16.82
CA TYR A 138 5.86 1.26 -17.52
C TYR A 138 6.86 0.23 -17.00
N ARG A 139 6.38 -0.97 -16.68
CA ARG A 139 7.22 -2.12 -16.38
C ARG A 139 6.56 -3.38 -16.91
N ARG A 140 7.28 -4.10 -17.77
CA ARG A 140 6.84 -5.39 -18.29
C ARG A 140 7.98 -6.40 -18.30
N THR A 141 7.67 -7.61 -17.85
CA THR A 141 8.56 -8.76 -17.90
C THR A 141 8.08 -9.71 -18.99
N PHE A 142 8.97 -10.06 -19.92
CA PHE A 142 8.63 -10.98 -21.02
C PHE A 142 8.86 -12.44 -20.64
N ARG A 143 8.23 -13.37 -21.38
CA ARG A 143 8.06 -14.81 -21.07
C ARG A 143 9.32 -15.58 -20.64
N ASN A 144 10.51 -15.12 -21.00
CA ASN A 144 11.76 -15.77 -20.59
C ASN A 144 12.35 -15.21 -19.29
N ARG A 145 11.68 -14.25 -18.63
CA ARG A 145 12.10 -13.51 -17.43
C ARG A 145 13.49 -12.82 -17.53
N THR A 146 14.14 -12.90 -18.68
CA THR A 146 15.46 -12.29 -18.93
C THR A 146 15.36 -10.81 -19.28
N VAL A 147 14.27 -10.41 -19.96
CA VAL A 147 14.10 -9.03 -20.43
C VAL A 147 12.99 -8.36 -19.65
N VAL A 148 13.40 -7.35 -18.87
CA VAL A 148 12.50 -6.40 -18.23
C VAL A 148 12.64 -5.07 -18.96
N VAL A 149 11.53 -4.58 -19.49
CA VAL A 149 11.45 -3.26 -20.10
C VAL A 149 10.84 -2.32 -19.08
N THR A 150 11.55 -1.25 -18.77
CA THR A 150 11.10 -0.18 -17.87
C THR A 150 11.16 1.14 -18.61
N TRP A 151 10.12 1.96 -18.49
CA TRP A 151 10.10 3.28 -19.11
C TRP A 151 9.26 4.25 -18.31
N ASP A 152 9.66 5.50 -18.26
CA ASP A 152 8.92 6.54 -17.54
C ASP A 152 8.42 7.63 -18.49
N PHE A 153 7.16 8.04 -18.29
CA PHE A 153 6.50 9.09 -19.05
C PHE A 153 5.89 10.11 -18.09
N VAL A 154 6.12 11.40 -18.31
CA VAL A 154 5.52 12.48 -17.52
C VAL A 154 4.29 13.01 -18.24
N LEU A 155 3.17 13.14 -17.54
CA LEU A 155 1.98 13.80 -18.08
C LEU A 155 2.19 15.32 -18.04
N GLU A 156 2.34 15.95 -19.20
CA GLU A 156 2.58 17.40 -19.29
C GLU A 156 1.29 18.18 -19.39
N SER A 157 0.38 17.77 -20.29
CA SER A 157 -0.88 18.48 -20.49
C SER A 157 -2.05 17.53 -20.77
N ILE A 158 -3.22 17.94 -20.27
CA ILE A 158 -4.47 17.19 -20.41
C ILE A 158 -5.37 17.87 -21.44
N HIS A 159 -5.51 17.26 -22.62
CA HIS A 159 -6.47 17.69 -23.63
C HIS A 159 -7.81 16.95 -23.46
N PRO A 160 -8.95 17.50 -23.95
CA PRO A 160 -10.27 16.90 -23.72
C PRO A 160 -10.46 15.51 -24.35
N LYS A 161 -9.60 15.12 -25.30
CA LYS A 161 -9.65 13.85 -26.04
C LYS A 161 -8.34 13.05 -25.98
N SER A 162 -7.21 13.67 -25.65
CA SER A 162 -5.88 13.06 -25.62
C SER A 162 -5.08 13.59 -24.45
N LEU A 163 -4.05 12.87 -24.05
CA LEU A 163 -3.09 13.28 -23.04
C LEU A 163 -1.72 13.41 -23.71
N THR A 164 -1.00 14.47 -23.40
CA THR A 164 0.34 14.70 -23.95
C THR A 164 1.37 14.30 -22.90
N PHE A 165 2.18 13.31 -23.25
CA PHE A 165 3.25 12.79 -22.41
C PHE A 165 4.61 13.23 -22.91
N VAL A 166 5.50 13.59 -21.99
CA VAL A 166 6.91 13.84 -22.23
C VAL A 166 7.72 12.65 -21.77
N PHE A 167 8.64 12.20 -22.62
CA PHE A 167 9.60 11.15 -22.25
C PHE A 167 10.96 11.42 -22.88
N ALA A 168 11.98 10.77 -22.31
CA ALA A 168 13.33 10.78 -22.85
C ALA A 168 13.61 9.48 -23.62
N PRO A 169 14.58 9.46 -24.54
CA PRO A 169 15.03 8.24 -25.22
C PRO A 169 15.75 7.26 -24.27
N THR A 170 15.88 7.60 -23.00
CA THR A 170 16.37 6.75 -21.93
C THR A 170 15.20 6.20 -21.10
N PRO A 171 15.33 4.99 -20.53
CA PRO A 171 14.27 4.36 -19.73
C PRO A 171 13.91 5.15 -18.47
N GLN A 172 14.86 5.93 -17.97
CA GLN A 172 14.65 6.84 -16.86
C GLN A 172 14.59 8.29 -17.35
N LEU A 173 13.71 9.09 -16.74
CA LEU A 173 13.58 10.52 -17.05
C LEU A 173 14.80 11.30 -16.56
N PRO A 174 15.24 12.37 -17.26
CA PRO A 174 16.24 13.30 -16.77
C PRO A 174 15.81 13.97 -15.47
N SER A 175 16.78 14.32 -14.62
CA SER A 175 16.54 14.98 -13.33
C SER A 175 15.78 16.30 -13.47
N SER A 176 15.96 17.03 -14.56
CA SER A 176 15.27 18.30 -14.84
C SER A 176 13.74 18.19 -14.85
N ILE A 177 13.17 17.08 -15.33
CA ILE A 177 11.72 16.86 -15.46
C ILE A 177 11.16 16.09 -14.25
N ARG A 178 12.04 15.46 -13.48
CA ARG A 178 11.64 14.85 -12.21
C ARG A 178 11.23 15.88 -11.16
N MET A 179 11.52 17.17 -11.37
CA MET A 179 11.26 18.25 -10.42
C MET A 179 9.86 18.87 -10.60
N PRO A 180 9.22 19.36 -9.51
CA PRO A 180 7.90 20.02 -9.54
C PRO A 180 7.82 21.25 -10.43
N PHE A 181 8.92 21.99 -10.50
CA PHE A 181 9.07 23.18 -11.31
C PHE A 181 10.25 22.96 -12.26
N PRO A 182 10.03 22.20 -13.35
CA PRO A 182 11.11 21.89 -14.26
C PRO A 182 11.64 23.20 -14.87
N ALA A 183 12.97 23.34 -14.87
CA ALA A 183 13.62 24.32 -15.73
C ALA A 183 13.28 24.00 -17.20
N PRO A 184 13.36 24.98 -18.12
CA PRO A 184 13.00 24.77 -19.52
C PRO A 184 13.63 23.49 -20.10
N PRO A 185 12.85 22.71 -20.87
CA PRO A 185 13.24 21.36 -21.29
C PRO A 185 14.56 21.36 -22.05
N GLU A 186 15.60 20.76 -21.46
CA GLU A 186 16.84 20.47 -22.18
C GLU A 186 16.62 19.23 -23.07
N PRO A 187 16.88 19.32 -24.39
CA PRO A 187 16.67 18.22 -25.32
C PRO A 187 17.65 17.05 -25.09
N PRO A 188 17.31 15.82 -25.53
CA PRO A 188 16.21 15.46 -26.44
C PRO A 188 14.98 14.91 -25.70
N LEU A 189 13.95 15.73 -25.54
CA LEU A 189 12.66 15.30 -25.02
C LEU A 189 11.68 15.13 -26.17
N GLN A 190 10.88 14.07 -26.07
CA GLN A 190 9.89 13.71 -27.07
C GLN A 190 8.49 13.85 -26.48
N LEU A 191 7.59 14.40 -27.28
CA LEU A 191 6.18 14.57 -26.97
C LEU A 191 5.39 13.45 -27.62
N LEU A 192 4.44 12.89 -26.87
CA LEU A 192 3.56 11.83 -27.33
C LEU A 192 2.11 12.15 -26.99
N ASP A 193 1.29 12.33 -28.02
CA ASP A 193 -0.15 12.46 -27.87
C ASP A 193 -0.82 11.09 -27.84
N VAL A 194 -1.46 10.80 -26.72
CA VAL A 194 -1.98 9.47 -26.40
C VAL A 194 -3.47 9.53 -26.11
N GLN A 195 -4.20 8.58 -26.69
CA GLN A 195 -5.59 8.30 -26.33
C GLN A 195 -5.72 6.97 -25.55
N ARG A 196 -4.89 5.98 -25.91
CA ARG A 196 -4.94 4.61 -25.36
C ARG A 196 -3.59 4.20 -24.75
N PRO A 197 -3.56 3.49 -23.61
CA PRO A 197 -2.30 3.05 -23.00
C PRO A 197 -1.44 2.16 -23.89
N SER A 198 -2.05 1.42 -24.82
CA SER A 198 -1.35 0.59 -25.80
C SER A 198 -0.44 1.40 -26.73
N GLN A 199 -0.75 2.69 -26.97
CA GLN A 199 0.12 3.57 -27.76
C GLN A 199 1.41 3.88 -27.01
N ILE A 200 1.33 4.13 -25.70
CA ILE A 200 2.50 4.34 -24.84
C ILE A 200 3.34 3.06 -24.77
N GLU A 201 2.70 1.92 -24.60
CA GLU A 201 3.39 0.62 -24.55
C GLU A 201 4.17 0.36 -25.84
N ASN A 202 3.55 0.60 -27.01
CA ASN A 202 4.23 0.42 -28.29
C ASN A 202 5.46 1.32 -28.42
N VAL A 203 5.35 2.59 -28.01
CA VAL A 203 6.48 3.54 -27.99
C VAL A 203 7.60 3.06 -27.07
N ALA A 204 7.27 2.63 -25.84
CA ALA A 204 8.26 2.10 -24.90
C ALA A 204 9.00 0.88 -25.48
N LEU A 205 8.26 -0.04 -26.13
CA LEU A 205 8.85 -1.24 -26.74
C LEU A 205 9.65 -0.95 -28.00
N ASP A 206 9.23 0.04 -28.80
CA ASP A 206 9.95 0.46 -30.00
C ASP A 206 11.27 1.16 -29.66
N HIS A 207 11.29 1.98 -28.61
CA HIS A 207 12.52 2.61 -28.12
C HIS A 207 13.48 1.62 -27.46
N ASP A 208 12.98 0.61 -26.75
CA ASP A 208 13.82 -0.42 -26.16
C ASP A 208 14.50 -1.31 -27.21
N GLY A 209 13.79 -1.62 -28.31
CA GLY A 209 14.32 -2.34 -29.48
C GLY A 209 14.71 -3.81 -29.25
N ARG A 210 14.72 -4.31 -28.00
CA ARG A 210 15.08 -5.70 -27.67
C ARG A 210 13.95 -6.69 -27.90
N ILE A 211 12.72 -6.21 -28.08
CA ILE A 211 11.52 -7.04 -28.24
C ILE A 211 11.09 -7.04 -29.70
N GLU A 212 11.09 -8.23 -30.31
CA GLU A 212 10.62 -8.42 -31.67
C GLU A 212 9.10 -8.17 -31.77
N LYS A 213 8.63 -7.67 -32.92
CA LYS A 213 7.20 -7.40 -33.16
C LYS A 213 6.30 -8.63 -32.96
N SER A 214 6.81 -9.82 -33.24
CA SER A 214 6.16 -11.11 -33.00
C SER A 214 5.96 -11.45 -31.51
N GLN A 215 6.84 -10.91 -30.65
CA GLN A 215 6.83 -11.12 -29.20
C GLN A 215 6.04 -10.05 -28.44
N LYS A 216 5.58 -8.99 -29.14
CA LYS A 216 4.59 -8.03 -28.63
C LYS A 216 3.22 -8.71 -28.55
N THR A 217 3.10 -9.71 -27.68
CA THR A 217 1.80 -10.34 -27.40
C THR A 217 0.85 -9.28 -26.85
N ALA A 218 -0.41 -9.32 -27.30
CA ALA A 218 -1.50 -8.43 -26.89
C ALA A 218 -1.82 -8.64 -25.40
N THR A 219 -0.95 -8.10 -24.55
CA THR A 219 -1.13 -8.08 -23.10
C THR A 219 -1.94 -6.85 -22.75
N ASN A 220 -2.64 -6.90 -21.62
CA ASN A 220 -3.43 -5.79 -21.16
C ASN A 220 -2.52 -4.64 -20.72
N ALA A 221 -2.29 -3.66 -21.61
CA ALA A 221 -1.45 -2.49 -21.37
C ALA A 221 -1.76 -1.80 -20.03
N TRP A 222 -3.03 -1.77 -19.62
CA TRP A 222 -3.48 -1.17 -18.36
C TRP A 222 -2.81 -1.76 -17.11
N LYS A 223 -2.42 -3.04 -17.13
CA LYS A 223 -1.74 -3.70 -16.01
C LYS A 223 -0.25 -3.34 -15.91
N SER A 224 0.37 -2.90 -17.00
CA SER A 224 1.81 -2.68 -17.08
C SER A 224 2.25 -1.27 -16.68
N PHE A 225 1.30 -0.39 -16.32
CA PHE A 225 1.58 0.98 -15.90
C PHE A 225 1.22 1.21 -14.45
N SER A 226 2.10 1.90 -13.75
CA SER A 226 1.90 2.45 -12.41
C SER A 226 1.90 3.98 -12.45
N VAL A 227 1.01 4.60 -11.67
CA VAL A 227 0.90 6.05 -11.55
C VAL A 227 1.69 6.52 -10.33
N TRP A 228 2.52 7.53 -10.53
CA TRP A 228 3.34 8.14 -9.49
C TRP A 228 3.02 9.63 -9.41
N ARG A 229 2.78 10.14 -8.19
CA ARG A 229 2.34 11.52 -7.94
C ARG A 229 3.04 12.12 -6.73
N TRP A 230 3.27 13.42 -6.74
CA TRP A 230 3.69 14.14 -5.53
C TRP A 230 2.54 14.26 -4.54
N THR A 231 2.84 14.02 -3.27
CA THR A 231 1.89 14.32 -2.21
C THR A 231 1.71 15.83 -2.09
N ASP A 232 0.52 16.26 -1.66
CA ASP A 232 0.26 17.68 -1.40
C ASP A 232 1.21 18.23 -0.33
N ASP A 233 1.60 17.40 0.63
CA ASP A 233 2.62 17.70 1.64
C ASP A 233 4.00 17.96 1.01
N PHE A 234 4.41 17.12 0.06
CA PHE A 234 5.67 17.33 -0.68
C PHE A 234 5.65 18.65 -1.45
N LEU A 235 4.55 18.94 -2.15
CA LEU A 235 4.43 20.18 -2.94
C LEU A 235 4.36 21.44 -2.05
N ALA A 236 3.75 21.36 -0.88
CA ALA A 236 3.62 22.49 0.02
C ALA A 236 4.88 22.76 0.84
N ASN A 237 5.54 21.70 1.33
CA ASN A 237 6.57 21.82 2.36
C ASN A 237 7.98 21.50 1.87
N ILE A 238 8.14 20.75 0.79
CA ILE A 238 9.47 20.30 0.31
C ILE A 238 9.82 21.00 -1.00
N ALA A 239 8.90 21.00 -1.97
CA ALA A 239 9.12 21.56 -3.30
C ALA A 239 9.62 23.02 -3.31
N PRO A 240 9.12 23.95 -2.47
CA PRO A 240 9.58 25.33 -2.48
C PRO A 240 11.04 25.50 -2.02
N HIS A 241 11.55 24.55 -1.23
CA HIS A 241 12.91 24.62 -0.68
C HIS A 241 13.95 23.88 -1.53
N LEU A 242 13.52 23.23 -2.63
CA LEU A 242 14.40 22.47 -3.52
C LEU A 242 15.37 23.37 -4.32
N SER A 243 14.96 24.60 -4.65
CA SER A 243 15.85 25.58 -5.30
C SER A 243 16.99 26.02 -4.38
N ASP A 244 16.68 26.14 -3.09
CA ASP A 244 17.58 26.71 -2.09
C ASP A 244 18.53 25.65 -1.52
N ASN A 245 18.14 24.37 -1.61
CA ASN A 245 18.88 23.24 -1.06
C ASN A 245 19.04 22.12 -2.11
N PRO A 246 20.05 22.21 -2.99
CA PRO A 246 20.27 21.22 -4.05
C PRO A 246 20.61 19.82 -3.50
N GLU A 247 21.06 19.69 -2.25
CA GLU A 247 21.30 18.40 -1.60
C GLU A 247 20.02 17.57 -1.42
N LEU A 248 18.86 18.23 -1.24
CA LEU A 248 17.58 17.54 -1.13
C LEU A 248 17.20 16.80 -2.43
N ILE A 249 17.68 17.30 -3.59
CA ILE A 249 17.39 16.72 -4.91
C ILE A 249 17.98 15.31 -5.04
N VAL A 250 19.16 15.09 -4.46
CA VAL A 250 19.85 13.78 -4.50
C VAL A 250 19.05 12.72 -3.74
N GLY A 251 18.30 13.11 -2.70
CA GLY A 251 17.46 12.22 -1.89
C GLY A 251 16.11 11.86 -2.51
N LEU A 252 15.70 12.49 -3.62
CA LEU A 252 14.37 12.32 -4.22
C LEU A 252 14.20 11.02 -5.02
N GLY A 253 15.29 10.28 -5.24
CA GLY A 253 15.27 9.00 -5.96
C GLY A 253 14.83 9.10 -7.42
N ASP A 254 14.49 7.94 -8.00
CA ASP A 254 14.30 7.81 -9.45
C ASP A 254 13.03 8.47 -10.01
N LYS A 255 12.09 8.84 -9.13
CA LYS A 255 10.80 9.44 -9.50
C LYS A 255 10.62 10.87 -8.98
N GLY A 256 11.68 11.47 -8.45
CA GLY A 256 11.68 12.88 -8.03
C GLY A 256 10.80 13.16 -6.80
N GLY A 257 10.73 12.23 -5.84
CA GLY A 257 9.94 12.37 -4.62
C GLY A 257 8.45 12.05 -4.79
N ARG A 258 8.05 11.53 -5.95
CA ARG A 258 6.68 11.05 -6.18
C ARG A 258 6.46 9.71 -5.48
N GLU A 259 5.24 9.49 -5.00
CA GLU A 259 4.78 8.24 -4.39
C GLU A 259 3.91 7.45 -5.37
N SER A 260 3.91 6.12 -5.23
CA SER A 260 3.11 5.23 -6.07
C SER A 260 1.64 5.26 -5.65
N CYS A 261 0.76 5.67 -6.55
CA CYS A 261 -0.70 5.68 -6.35
C CYS A 261 -1.37 4.36 -6.75
N GLY A 262 -0.63 3.41 -7.34
CA GLY A 262 -1.13 2.13 -7.81
C GLY A 262 -1.12 1.96 -9.33
N SER A 263 -1.63 0.82 -9.81
CA SER A 263 -1.65 0.50 -11.25
C SER A 263 -2.82 1.17 -11.96
N LEU A 264 -2.63 1.51 -13.25
CA LEU A 264 -3.70 2.05 -14.08
C LEU A 264 -4.92 1.12 -14.16
N PHE A 265 -4.70 -0.20 -14.10
CA PHE A 265 -5.77 -1.19 -14.09
C PHE A 265 -6.68 -1.06 -12.87
N TYR A 266 -6.12 -0.95 -11.66
CA TYR A 266 -6.92 -0.81 -10.43
C TYR A 266 -7.53 0.57 -10.30
N LEU A 267 -6.77 1.61 -10.66
CA LEU A 267 -7.25 3.00 -10.67
C LEU A 267 -8.34 3.23 -11.72
N ARG A 268 -8.42 2.40 -12.75
CA ARG A 268 -9.57 2.41 -13.66
C ARG A 268 -10.78 1.78 -12.98
N ASP A 269 -10.61 0.56 -12.46
CA ASP A 269 -11.71 -0.26 -11.94
C ASP A 269 -12.40 0.35 -10.70
N SER A 270 -11.67 1.10 -9.88
CA SER A 270 -12.27 1.82 -8.73
C SER A 270 -13.36 2.80 -9.17
N PHE A 271 -13.19 3.48 -10.31
CA PHE A 271 -14.15 4.47 -10.81
C PHE A 271 -15.20 3.90 -11.77
N VAL A 272 -15.09 2.63 -12.14
CA VAL A 272 -16.15 1.92 -12.88
C VAL A 272 -17.25 1.47 -11.92
N LYS A 273 -16.89 1.10 -10.69
CA LYS A 273 -17.84 0.60 -9.68
C LYS A 273 -18.69 1.70 -9.03
N GLU A 274 -18.27 2.96 -9.13
CA GLU A 274 -19.01 4.12 -8.62
C GLU A 274 -20.06 4.68 -9.60
N THR A 275 -20.10 4.17 -10.83
CA THR A 275 -21.11 4.51 -11.86
C THR A 275 -22.10 3.39 -12.05
#